data_AF-A0A7K7TL13-F1
#
_entry.id   AF-A0A7K7TL13-F1
#
_cell.length_a   1.000
_cell.length_b   1.000
_cell.length_c   1.000
_cell.angle_alpha   90.00
_cell.angle_beta   90.00
_cell.angle_gamma   90.00
#
_symmetry.space_group_name_H-M   'P 1'
#
loop_
_entity.id
_entity.type
_entity.pdbx_description
1 polymer ?
#
loop_
_entity_poly.entity_id
_entity_poly.type
_entity_poly.pdbx_seq_one_letter_code
_entity_poly.pdbx_strand_id
1 'polypeptide(L)'
;CVSWRDLGPSGRWSPAGCSRVGGDSQRSVCACSHFSTFAILTFLQPLPESFALSVVTRVGMSLSLLCLSLAIVTFVLCRSLGSLSLTLHLHLSLCLFA
;
A
#
# COMPACT_ATOMS: atom_id res chain seq x y z
N CYS A 1 8.63 -28.26 -18.00
CA CYS A 1 8.66 -27.38 -16.82
C CYS A 1 9.93 -26.55 -16.89
N VAL A 2 9.83 -25.28 -17.25
CA VAL A 2 10.97 -24.34 -17.31
C VAL A 2 10.52 -23.02 -16.74
N SER A 3 11.46 -22.26 -16.21
CA SER A 3 11.24 -20.90 -15.70
C SER A 3 12.20 -19.93 -16.37
N TRP A 4 11.81 -18.65 -16.33
CA TRP A 4 12.68 -17.58 -16.77
C TRP A 4 13.74 -17.31 -15.70
N ARG A 5 15.01 -17.31 -16.08
CA ARG A 5 16.13 -16.94 -15.21
C ARG A 5 16.66 -15.58 -15.62
N ASP A 6 16.42 -14.58 -14.76
CA ASP A 6 16.91 -13.22 -14.95
C ASP A 6 18.43 -13.13 -14.72
N LEU A 7 19.17 -13.01 -15.82
CA LEU A 7 20.64 -12.80 -15.84
C LEU A 7 20.98 -11.41 -16.41
N GLY A 8 20.07 -10.44 -16.23
CA GLY A 8 20.15 -9.12 -16.86
C GLY A 8 19.94 -9.20 -18.37
N PRO A 9 20.86 -8.68 -19.22
CA PRO A 9 20.69 -8.65 -20.67
C PRO A 9 20.71 -10.03 -21.34
N SER A 10 21.08 -11.08 -20.62
CA SER A 10 21.18 -12.47 -21.11
C SER A 10 20.22 -13.42 -20.37
N GLY A 11 19.04 -12.93 -20.01
CA GLY A 11 17.99 -13.79 -19.46
C GLY A 11 17.70 -14.99 -20.37
N ARG A 12 17.50 -16.16 -19.77
CA ARG A 12 17.25 -17.41 -20.52
C ARG A 12 16.25 -18.30 -19.81
N TRP A 13 15.53 -19.09 -20.59
CA TRP A 13 14.71 -20.18 -20.07
C TRP A 13 15.60 -21.30 -19.52
N SER A 14 15.32 -21.75 -18.31
CA SER A 14 16.08 -22.81 -17.66
C SER A 14 15.14 -23.83 -17.00
N PRO A 15 15.41 -25.15 -17.12
CA PRO A 15 14.72 -26.17 -16.32
C PRO A 15 15.27 -26.26 -14.88
N ALA A 16 16.34 -25.54 -14.56
CA ALA A 16 17.03 -25.67 -13.28
C ALA A 16 16.11 -25.33 -12.10
N GLY A 17 15.96 -26.28 -11.19
CA GLY A 17 15.07 -26.14 -10.03
C GLY A 17 13.58 -26.28 -10.37
N CYS A 18 13.22 -26.77 -11.56
CA CYS A 18 11.84 -27.11 -11.93
C CYS A 18 11.73 -28.59 -12.32
N SER A 19 10.71 -29.28 -11.83
CA SER A 19 10.43 -30.68 -12.14
C SER A 19 8.95 -30.90 -12.42
N ARG A 20 8.62 -31.90 -13.26
CA ARG A 20 7.22 -32.31 -13.48
C ARG A 20 6.83 -33.23 -12.33
N VAL A 21 5.82 -32.83 -11.57
CA VAL A 21 5.33 -33.59 -10.42
C VAL A 21 4.03 -34.34 -10.71
N GLY A 22 3.43 -34.13 -11.89
CA GLY A 22 2.27 -34.92 -12.31
C GLY A 22 1.57 -34.41 -13.57
N GLY A 23 0.31 -34.83 -13.72
CA GLY A 23 -0.63 -34.41 -14.76
C GLY A 23 -0.85 -35.44 -15.88
N ASP A 24 -2.04 -35.40 -16.48
CA ASP A 24 -2.55 -36.32 -17.50
C ASP A 24 -2.08 -35.99 -18.93
N SER A 25 -2.64 -36.66 -19.93
CA SER A 25 -2.36 -36.40 -21.36
C SER A 25 -2.66 -34.96 -21.80
N GLN A 26 -3.59 -34.26 -21.14
CA GLN A 26 -3.97 -32.87 -21.45
C GLN A 26 -3.50 -31.82 -20.42
N ARG A 27 -2.94 -32.24 -19.28
CA ARG A 27 -2.50 -31.31 -18.22
C ARG A 27 -1.13 -31.72 -17.73
N SER A 28 -0.23 -30.76 -17.60
CA SER A 28 1.09 -30.99 -17.00
C SER A 28 1.21 -30.15 -15.73
N VAL A 29 1.56 -30.80 -14.62
CA VAL A 29 1.76 -30.14 -13.33
C VAL A 29 3.27 -30.09 -13.04
N CYS A 30 3.76 -28.87 -12.82
CA CYS A 30 5.17 -28.58 -12.60
C CYS A 30 5.36 -27.96 -11.22
N ALA A 31 6.38 -28.40 -10.49
CA ALA A 31 6.81 -27.75 -9.25
C ALA A 31 8.22 -27.17 -9.45
N CYS A 32 8.42 -25.94 -9.00
CA CYS A 32 9.72 -25.28 -9.02
C CYS A 32 10.13 -24.89 -7.59
N SER A 33 11.42 -25.00 -7.28
CA SER A 33 12.01 -24.64 -5.99
C SER A 33 12.33 -23.15 -5.86
N HIS A 34 11.90 -22.34 -6.82
CA HIS A 34 12.11 -20.91 -6.88
C HIS A 34 10.82 -20.25 -7.37
N PHE A 35 10.66 -18.98 -7.02
CA PHE A 35 9.50 -18.20 -7.42
C PHE A 35 9.52 -18.00 -8.95
N SER A 36 8.42 -18.33 -9.61
CA SER A 36 8.24 -17.96 -11.02
C SER A 36 8.31 -16.44 -11.12
N THR A 37 9.07 -15.89 -12.07
CA THR A 37 9.08 -14.45 -12.31
C THR A 37 7.66 -14.02 -12.64
N PHE A 38 7.00 -13.31 -11.72
CA PHE A 38 5.69 -12.72 -11.95
C PHE A 38 5.90 -11.51 -12.86
N ALA A 39 5.92 -11.74 -14.16
CA ALA A 39 5.75 -10.66 -15.12
C ALA A 39 4.31 -10.17 -14.99
N ILE A 40 4.08 -9.26 -14.06
CA ILE A 40 2.86 -8.46 -14.08
C ILE A 40 2.97 -7.63 -15.36
N LEU A 41 2.24 -8.03 -16.41
CA LEU A 41 1.97 -7.18 -17.56
C LEU A 41 1.08 -6.04 -17.10
N THR A 42 1.60 -5.18 -16.24
CA THR A 42 1.08 -3.85 -16.07
C THR A 42 1.35 -3.15 -17.38
N PHE A 43 0.33 -3.05 -18.24
CA PHE A 43 0.20 -1.96 -19.21
C PHE A 43 0.00 -0.65 -18.43
N LEU A 44 0.91 -0.37 -17.51
CA LEU A 44 1.17 0.98 -17.08
C LEU A 44 1.99 1.51 -18.25
N GLN A 45 1.31 2.16 -19.20
CA GLN A 45 1.93 3.37 -19.72
C GLN A 45 2.51 4.08 -18.48
N PRO A 46 3.78 4.50 -18.49
CA PRO A 46 4.26 5.38 -17.44
C PRO A 46 3.40 6.64 -17.54
N LEU A 47 2.23 6.62 -16.91
CA LEU A 47 1.47 7.80 -16.60
C LEU A 47 2.48 8.60 -15.79
N PRO A 48 2.93 9.76 -16.27
CA PRO A 48 3.86 10.56 -15.52
C PRO A 48 3.19 10.75 -14.16
N GLU A 49 3.81 10.19 -13.11
CA GLU A 49 3.34 10.23 -11.72
C GLU A 49 2.71 11.59 -11.49
N SER A 50 1.38 11.63 -11.53
CA SER A 50 0.73 12.90 -11.81
C SER A 50 1.04 13.80 -10.63
N PHE A 51 1.70 14.93 -10.89
CA PHE A 51 2.01 15.93 -9.88
C PHE A 51 0.78 16.24 -9.00
N ALA A 52 -0.41 16.16 -9.59
CA ALA A 52 -1.69 16.17 -8.92
C ALA A 52 -1.83 15.17 -7.76
N LEU A 53 -1.55 13.87 -7.95
CA LEU A 53 -1.64 12.88 -6.87
C LEU A 53 -0.66 13.20 -5.73
N SER A 54 0.58 13.55 -6.06
CA SER A 54 1.60 13.89 -5.05
C SER A 54 1.21 15.13 -4.25
N VAL A 55 0.66 16.16 -4.91
CA VAL A 55 0.15 17.37 -4.26
C VAL A 55 -1.04 17.04 -3.37
N VAL A 56 -2.00 16.24 -3.85
CA VAL A 56 -3.18 15.83 -3.06
C VAL A 56 -2.76 15.05 -1.82
N THR A 57 -1.85 14.07 -1.94
CA THR A 57 -1.35 13.31 -0.78
C THR A 57 -0.60 14.21 0.20
N ARG A 58 0.25 15.13 -0.29
CA ARG A 58 1.00 16.05 0.57
C ARG A 58 0.08 17.00 1.34
N VAL A 59 -0.91 17.58 0.65
CA VAL A 59 -1.87 18.50 1.26
C VAL A 59 -2.77 17.74 2.25
N GLY A 60 -3.28 16.58 1.86
CA GLY A 60 -4.12 15.74 2.71
C GLY A 60 -3.40 15.32 4.01
N MET A 61 -2.18 14.78 3.89
CA MET A 61 -1.37 14.40 5.05
C MET A 61 -1.08 15.59 5.97
N SER A 62 -0.73 16.75 5.41
CA SER A 62 -0.46 17.95 6.20
C SER A 62 -1.71 18.41 6.97
N LEU A 63 -2.87 18.43 6.30
CA LEU A 63 -4.15 18.81 6.91
C LEU A 63 -4.56 17.83 8.02
N SER A 64 -4.43 16.53 7.78
CA SER A 64 -4.73 15.51 8.80
C SER A 64 -3.83 15.64 10.02
N LEU A 65 -2.53 15.88 9.84
CA LEU A 65 -1.59 16.08 10.95
C LEU A 65 -1.91 17.36 11.73
N LEU A 66 -2.22 18.46 11.05
CA LEU A 66 -2.64 19.71 11.69
C LEU A 66 -3.92 19.50 12.51
N CYS A 67 -4.94 18.88 11.93
CA CYS A 67 -6.18 18.57 12.62
C CYS A 67 -5.94 17.69 13.86
N LEU A 68 -5.13 16.64 13.72
CA LEU A 68 -4.80 15.73 14.81
C LEU A 68 -4.01 16.43 15.93
N SER A 69 -3.08 17.32 15.58
CA SER A 69 -2.34 18.12 16.58
C SER A 69 -3.27 19.06 17.36
N LEU A 70 -4.20 19.73 16.67
CA LEU A 70 -5.19 20.60 17.30
C LEU A 70 -6.10 19.80 18.23
N ALA A 71 -6.56 18.62 17.80
CA ALA A 71 -7.37 17.73 18.63
C ALA A 71 -6.63 17.30 19.91
N ILE A 72 -5.35 16.94 19.82
CA ILE A 72 -4.53 16.57 20.98
C ILE A 72 -4.33 17.76 21.92
N VAL A 73 -3.95 18.93 21.40
CA VAL A 73 -3.74 20.14 22.21
C VAL A 73 -5.02 20.52 22.94
N THR A 74 -6.14 20.50 22.23
CA THR A 74 -7.46 20.79 22.80
C THR A 74 -7.80 19.78 23.88
N PHE A 75 -7.59 18.47 23.65
CA PHE A 75 -7.82 17.43 24.65
C PHE A 75 -6.99 17.65 25.93
N VAL A 76 -5.70 17.98 25.79
CA VAL A 76 -4.80 18.22 26.92
C VAL A 76 -5.16 19.49 27.68
N LEU A 77 -5.43 20.60 26.98
CA LEU A 77 -5.83 21.87 27.60
C LEU A 77 -7.17 21.73 28.33
N CYS A 78 -8.14 21.03 27.73
CA CYS A 78 -9.43 20.79 28.37
C CYS A 78 -9.32 19.88 29.59
N ARG A 79 -8.45 18.87 29.55
CA ARG A 79 -8.12 18.03 30.72
C ARG A 79 -7.44 18.84 31.84
N SER A 80 -6.68 19.88 31.49
CA SER A 80 -5.99 20.75 32.44
C SER A 80 -6.89 21.84 33.03
N LEU A 81 -7.90 22.31 32.29
CA LEU A 81 -8.71 23.49 32.64
C LEU A 81 -10.04 23.17 33.33
N GLY A 82 -10.56 21.95 33.25
CA GLY A 82 -11.83 21.63 33.91
C GLY A 82 -12.19 20.15 33.90
N SER A 83 -12.81 19.69 34.98
CA SER A 83 -13.46 18.40 35.13
C SER A 83 -14.56 18.15 34.07
N LEU A 84 -14.16 17.64 32.91
CA LEU A 84 -14.81 16.72 31.95
C LEU A 84 -16.26 16.92 31.41
N SER A 85 -17.16 17.69 32.01
CA SER A 85 -18.60 17.57 31.68
C SER A 85 -19.17 18.57 30.66
N LEU A 86 -18.64 19.80 30.55
CA LEU A 86 -19.17 20.79 29.59
C LEU A 86 -18.42 20.82 28.24
N THR A 87 -17.25 20.17 28.17
CA THR A 87 -16.36 20.20 27.03
C THR A 87 -16.72 19.18 25.94
N LEU A 88 -17.29 18.03 26.32
CA LEU A 88 -17.67 16.97 25.38
C LEU A 88 -18.73 17.43 24.36
N HIS A 89 -19.68 18.26 24.77
CA HIS A 89 -20.73 18.77 23.89
C HIS A 89 -20.18 19.78 22.87
N LEU A 90 -19.17 20.56 23.25
CA LEU A 90 -18.54 21.60 22.43
C LEU A 90 -17.46 21.04 21.48
N HIS A 91 -16.70 20.03 21.92
CA HIS A 91 -15.71 19.37 21.05
C HIS A 91 -16.38 18.57 19.94
N LEU A 92 -17.51 17.91 20.25
CA LEU A 92 -18.26 17.16 19.26
C LEU A 92 -18.89 18.10 18.23
N SER A 93 -19.46 19.24 18.65
CA SER A 93 -20.06 20.20 17.73
C SER A 93 -19.03 20.88 16.82
N LEU A 94 -17.83 21.17 17.31
CA LEU A 94 -16.77 21.77 16.51
C LEU A 94 -16.17 20.78 15.48
N CYS A 95 -16.02 19.51 15.84
CA CYS A 95 -15.59 18.45 14.93
C CYS A 95 -16.66 18.04 13.90
N LEU A 96 -17.95 18.28 14.19
CA LEU A 96 -19.04 18.09 13.23
C LEU A 96 -19.23 19.30 12.30
N PHE A 97 -18.69 20.47 12.69
CA PHE A 97 -18.83 21.72 11.94
C PHE A 97 -17.60 22.04 11.07
N ALA A 98 -16.41 21.56 11.45
CA ALA A 98 -15.20 21.59 10.63
C ALA A 98 -15.16 20.44 9.62
#